data_AF-A0A7W0NAF6-F1
#
_entry.id   AF-A0A7W0NAF6-F1
#
_cell.length_a   1.000
_cell.length_b   1.000
_cell.length_c   1.000
_cell.angle_alpha   90.00
_cell.angle_beta   90.00
_cell.angle_gamma   90.00
#
_symmetry.space_group_name_H-M   'P 1'
#
loop_
_entity.id
_entity.type
_entity.pdbx_description
1 polymer ?
#
loop_
_entity_poly.entity_id
_entity_poly.type
_entity_poly.pdbx_seq_one_letter_code
_entity_poly.pdbx_strand_id
1 'polypeptide(L)'
;CACEYTDHGHCGILAGADVDNDLTIQLLAKIAVSHAVAGADIVAPSDMMDGRVAAIRDALDRAGHSETAIMSYAAKYASAFYGPFREAAGSVPAFGDRRSHQMDPGNSREALTEIAIDIEEGADMIIVKPALPYLDVLRQARDKFEIPLLAYNVSGEYAMVKAASGVGWIDERRVTLEILLSIKRAGAGGIITYHAKEAARWLRDESTHVHQLANR
;
A
#
# COMPACT_ATOMS: atom_id res chain seq x y z
N CYS A 1 1.50 9.65 6.48
CA CYS A 1 2.92 9.35 6.74
C CYS A 1 3.72 10.63 6.65
N ALA A 2 4.70 10.85 7.54
CA ALA A 2 5.53 12.06 7.54
C ALA A 2 6.88 11.90 6.81
N CYS A 3 7.26 10.69 6.37
CA CYS A 3 8.65 10.42 5.93
C CYS A 3 9.16 11.19 4.71
N GLU A 4 8.28 11.76 3.88
CA GLU A 4 8.67 12.61 2.75
C GLU A 4 8.90 14.07 3.17
N TYR A 5 8.50 14.42 4.39
CA TYR A 5 8.53 15.79 4.93
C TYR A 5 9.46 15.93 6.15
N THR A 6 10.13 14.85 6.56
CA THR A 6 11.11 14.86 7.65
C THR A 6 12.53 14.90 7.10
N ASP A 7 13.43 15.57 7.82
CA ASP A 7 14.86 15.64 7.51
C ASP A 7 15.61 14.32 7.76
N HIS A 8 15.00 13.41 8.54
CA HIS A 8 15.56 12.10 8.92
C HIS A 8 14.94 10.91 8.15
N GLY A 9 13.88 11.11 7.38
CA GLY A 9 13.28 10.06 6.52
C GLY A 9 12.51 8.95 7.26
N HIS A 10 12.20 9.13 8.54
CA HIS A 10 11.33 8.22 9.31
C HIS A 10 9.85 8.64 9.20
N CYS A 11 8.93 7.69 9.44
CA CYS A 11 7.49 7.86 9.19
C CYS A 11 6.77 8.84 10.13
N GLY A 12 7.42 9.27 11.21
CA GLY A 12 6.83 10.03 12.31
C GLY A 12 7.83 10.89 13.07
N ILE A 13 7.38 11.42 14.22
CA ILE A 13 8.19 12.24 15.14
C ILE A 13 9.14 11.32 15.91
N LEU A 14 10.40 11.75 16.08
CA LEU A 14 11.41 10.97 16.81
C LEU A 14 11.46 11.32 18.29
N ALA A 15 11.68 10.29 19.12
CA ALA A 15 12.13 10.40 20.50
C ALA A 15 13.49 9.68 20.63
N GLY A 16 14.57 10.45 20.48
CA GLY A 16 15.92 9.88 20.39
C GLY A 16 16.14 9.18 19.06
N ALA A 17 16.40 7.87 19.08
CA ALA A 17 16.63 7.05 17.87
C ALA A 17 15.37 6.33 17.37
N ASP A 18 14.27 6.37 18.14
CA ASP A 18 13.03 5.67 17.82
C ASP A 18 11.92 6.67 17.43
N VAL A 19 10.88 6.15 16.76
CA VAL A 19 9.69 6.93 16.40
C VAL A 19 8.73 6.91 17.60
N ASP A 20 8.35 8.09 18.08
CA ASP A 20 7.34 8.26 19.12
C ASP A 20 5.95 8.05 18.51
N ASN A 21 5.27 6.98 18.91
CA ASN A 21 3.96 6.60 18.36
C ASN A 21 2.91 7.69 18.60
N ASP A 22 2.74 8.11 19.84
CA ASP A 22 1.61 8.95 20.28
C ASP A 22 1.73 10.39 19.76
N LEU A 23 2.94 10.93 19.72
CA LEU A 23 3.20 12.20 19.07
C LEU A 23 2.98 12.10 17.56
N THR A 24 3.37 10.97 16.95
CA THR A 24 3.21 10.76 15.51
C THR A 24 1.74 10.68 15.11
N ILE A 25 0.90 9.93 15.80
CA ILE A 25 -0.53 9.81 15.42
C ILE A 25 -1.26 11.16 15.48
N GLN A 26 -0.88 12.05 16.40
CA GLN A 26 -1.41 13.42 16.44
C GLN A 26 -1.02 14.24 15.21
N LEU A 27 0.21 14.08 14.72
CA LEU A 27 0.67 14.71 13.48
C LEU A 27 -0.06 14.11 12.26
N LEU A 28 -0.19 12.78 12.20
CA LEU A 28 -0.85 12.09 11.09
C LEU A 28 -2.31 12.49 10.95
N ALA A 29 -3.03 12.64 12.07
CA ALA A 29 -4.40 13.14 12.09
C ALA A 29 -4.51 14.54 11.47
N LYS A 30 -3.60 15.46 11.81
CA LYS A 30 -3.55 16.81 11.21
C LYS A 30 -3.28 16.76 9.70
N ILE A 31 -2.37 15.88 9.27
CA ILE A 31 -2.07 15.67 7.84
C ILE A 31 -3.31 15.16 7.10
N ALA A 32 -4.02 14.17 7.66
CA ALA A 32 -5.21 13.61 7.05
C ALA A 32 -6.33 14.67 6.88
N VAL A 33 -6.60 15.47 7.92
CA VAL A 33 -7.57 16.57 7.85
C VAL A 33 -7.14 17.60 6.81
N SER A 34 -5.86 17.97 6.74
CA SER A 34 -5.33 18.88 5.72
C SER A 34 -5.62 18.38 4.29
N HIS A 35 -5.41 17.09 4.04
CA HIS A 35 -5.72 16.48 2.74
C HIS A 35 -7.23 16.47 2.44
N ALA A 36 -8.07 16.16 3.43
CA ALA A 36 -9.52 16.17 3.28
C ALA A 36 -10.06 17.59 2.96
N VAL A 37 -9.55 18.61 3.67
CA VAL A 37 -9.85 20.02 3.39
C VAL A 37 -9.44 20.42 1.97
N ALA A 38 -8.35 19.85 1.45
CA ALA A 38 -7.90 20.05 0.08
C ALA A 38 -8.71 19.25 -0.97
N GLY A 39 -9.67 18.42 -0.56
CA GLY A 39 -10.57 17.68 -1.44
C GLY A 39 -10.15 16.22 -1.72
N ALA A 40 -9.35 15.60 -0.85
CA ALA A 40 -9.04 14.18 -0.98
C ALA A 40 -10.26 13.30 -0.66
N ASP A 41 -10.64 12.41 -1.59
CA ASP A 41 -11.70 11.43 -1.36
C ASP A 41 -11.27 10.30 -0.41
N ILE A 42 -9.99 9.95 -0.43
CA ILE A 42 -9.41 8.84 0.33
C ILE A 42 -8.07 9.28 0.93
N VAL A 43 -7.89 9.06 2.22
CA VAL A 43 -6.58 9.14 2.89
C VAL A 43 -6.03 7.74 3.15
N ALA A 44 -4.72 7.56 2.97
CA ALA A 44 -4.10 6.25 3.05
C ALA A 44 -2.90 6.23 4.01
N PRO A 45 -3.13 6.07 5.34
CA PRO A 45 -2.06 6.08 6.33
C PRO A 45 -1.11 4.89 6.14
N SER A 46 0.14 5.19 5.81
CA SER A 46 1.16 4.20 5.45
C SER A 46 2.30 4.08 6.46
N ASP A 47 2.13 4.65 7.64
CA ASP A 47 3.16 4.87 8.67
C ASP A 47 3.38 3.65 9.57
N MET A 48 2.37 2.78 9.75
CA MET A 48 2.36 1.64 10.68
C MET A 48 2.47 2.05 12.17
N MET A 49 1.87 3.17 12.56
CA MET A 49 1.76 3.54 13.98
C MET A 49 0.53 2.88 14.63
N ASP A 50 0.60 2.50 15.89
CA ASP A 50 -0.53 1.91 16.60
C ASP A 50 -1.61 2.98 16.86
N GLY A 51 -2.87 2.65 16.62
CA GLY A 51 -4.01 3.55 16.86
C GLY A 51 -4.22 4.68 15.84
N ARG A 52 -3.41 4.72 14.76
CA ARG A 52 -3.51 5.84 13.79
C ARG A 52 -4.85 5.88 13.05
N VAL A 53 -5.51 4.74 12.81
CA VAL A 53 -6.76 4.73 12.03
C VAL A 53 -7.85 5.41 12.85
N ALA A 54 -8.00 5.03 14.12
CA ALA A 54 -8.96 5.65 15.02
C ALA A 54 -8.66 7.15 15.19
N ALA A 55 -7.40 7.52 15.41
CA ALA A 55 -7.01 8.92 15.57
C ALA A 55 -7.31 9.76 14.31
N ILE A 56 -7.10 9.21 13.11
CA ILE A 56 -7.41 9.87 11.84
C ILE A 56 -8.93 9.98 11.66
N ARG A 57 -9.68 8.90 11.90
CA ARG A 57 -11.15 8.86 11.78
C ARG A 57 -11.79 9.93 12.68
N ASP A 58 -11.42 9.96 13.95
CA ASP A 58 -11.89 10.94 14.93
C ASP A 58 -11.57 12.39 14.53
N ALA A 59 -10.41 12.62 13.91
CA ALA A 59 -10.00 13.95 13.49
C ALA A 59 -10.76 14.42 12.25
N LEU A 60 -10.95 13.53 11.26
CA LEU A 60 -11.75 13.80 10.08
C LEU A 60 -13.20 14.10 10.47
N ASP A 61 -13.79 13.30 11.36
CA ASP A 61 -15.19 13.48 11.78
C ASP A 61 -15.39 14.80 12.52
N ARG A 62 -14.47 15.15 13.43
CA ARG A 62 -14.50 16.45 14.13
C ARG A 62 -14.31 17.64 13.20
N ALA A 63 -13.61 17.46 12.09
CA ALA A 63 -13.42 18.48 11.07
C ALA A 63 -14.58 18.53 10.04
N GLY A 64 -15.58 17.65 10.15
CA GLY A 64 -16.71 17.59 9.23
C GLY A 64 -16.44 16.83 7.92
N HIS A 65 -15.45 15.94 7.92
CA HIS A 65 -15.02 15.12 6.76
C HIS A 65 -15.32 13.62 6.96
N SER A 66 -16.52 13.31 7.43
CA SER A 66 -16.96 11.92 7.67
C SER A 66 -17.01 11.06 6.40
N GLU A 67 -17.14 11.70 5.23
CA GLU A 67 -17.20 11.07 3.92
C GLU A 67 -15.83 10.69 3.34
N THR A 68 -14.74 11.28 3.86
CA THR A 68 -13.38 10.92 3.42
C THR A 68 -13.04 9.52 3.92
N ALA A 69 -12.80 8.60 3.00
CA ALA A 69 -12.52 7.21 3.33
C ALA A 69 -11.07 7.01 3.80
N ILE A 70 -10.85 6.00 4.65
CA ILE A 70 -9.53 5.59 5.13
C ILE A 70 -9.16 4.26 4.48
N MET A 71 -8.12 4.30 3.65
CA MET A 71 -7.51 3.11 3.04
C MET A 71 -6.20 2.77 3.77
N SER A 72 -6.31 1.97 4.82
CA SER A 72 -5.20 1.70 5.73
C SER A 72 -4.17 0.73 5.13
N TYR A 73 -2.88 1.04 5.30
CA TYR A 73 -1.81 0.07 5.08
C TYR A 73 -1.69 -0.89 6.27
N ALA A 74 -2.74 -1.66 6.52
CA ALA A 74 -2.86 -2.53 7.69
C ALA A 74 -1.76 -3.60 7.79
N ALA A 75 -1.38 -4.20 6.66
CA ALA A 75 -0.33 -5.21 6.61
C ALA A 75 0.84 -4.71 5.77
N LYS A 76 1.71 -3.89 6.36
CA LYS A 76 2.90 -3.35 5.70
C LYS A 76 4.19 -3.86 6.34
N TYR A 77 4.91 -4.65 5.56
CA TYR A 77 6.13 -5.34 5.98
C TYR A 77 7.38 -4.50 5.85
N ALA A 78 8.40 -4.79 6.67
CA ALA A 78 9.76 -4.27 6.61
C ALA A 78 10.54 -4.92 5.45
N SER A 79 10.09 -4.63 4.22
CA SER A 79 10.54 -5.32 3.01
C SER A 79 11.76 -4.68 2.32
N ALA A 80 12.58 -5.53 1.70
CA ALA A 80 13.68 -5.11 0.82
C ALA A 80 13.21 -4.59 -0.55
N PHE A 81 11.94 -4.82 -0.93
CA PHE A 81 11.40 -4.43 -2.24
C PHE A 81 11.13 -2.91 -2.38
N TYR A 82 11.41 -2.09 -1.36
CA TYR A 82 11.12 -0.66 -1.38
C TYR A 82 12.26 0.22 -1.91
N GLY A 83 13.43 -0.35 -2.23
CA GLY A 83 14.61 0.40 -2.66
C GLY A 83 14.32 1.49 -3.71
N PRO A 84 13.75 1.15 -4.88
CA PRO A 84 13.50 2.14 -5.93
C PRO A 84 12.48 3.23 -5.54
N PHE A 85 11.51 2.92 -4.66
CA PHE A 85 10.59 3.92 -4.13
C PHE A 85 11.30 4.90 -3.21
N ARG A 86 12.20 4.42 -2.34
CA ARG A 86 12.92 5.29 -1.40
C ARG A 86 13.83 6.30 -2.13
N GLU A 87 14.43 5.88 -3.24
CA GLU A 87 15.17 6.77 -4.13
C GLU A 87 14.24 7.81 -4.76
N ALA A 88 13.11 7.39 -5.33
CA ALA A 88 12.15 8.29 -5.97
C ALA A 88 11.50 9.29 -5.00
N ALA A 89 11.22 8.88 -3.76
CA ALA A 89 10.54 9.70 -2.74
C ALA A 89 11.51 10.46 -1.83
N GLY A 90 12.84 10.35 -2.04
CA GLY A 90 13.83 10.96 -1.15
C GLY A 90 13.73 10.52 0.31
N SER A 91 13.14 9.33 0.58
CA SER A 91 12.70 8.92 1.92
C SER A 91 13.58 7.82 2.53
N VAL A 92 14.85 7.75 2.16
CA VAL A 92 15.81 6.81 2.76
C VAL A 92 16.02 7.23 4.22
N PRO A 93 15.86 6.34 5.21
CA PRO A 93 16.15 6.66 6.60
C PRO A 93 17.61 7.13 6.74
N ALA A 94 17.82 8.26 7.40
CA ALA A 94 19.17 8.79 7.62
C ALA A 94 20.01 7.88 8.53
N PHE A 95 19.35 7.09 9.39
CA PHE A 95 19.96 6.09 10.27
C PHE A 95 18.95 4.96 10.54
N GLY A 96 19.44 3.86 11.11
CA GLY A 96 18.60 2.72 11.51
C GLY A 96 17.81 2.08 10.36
N ASP A 97 16.66 1.51 10.69
CA ASP A 97 15.72 0.93 9.74
C ASP A 97 14.27 1.23 10.15
N ARG A 98 13.31 0.54 9.53
CA ARG A 98 11.86 0.71 9.81
C ARG A 98 11.25 -0.50 10.51
N ARG A 99 12.06 -1.42 11.03
CA ARG A 99 11.60 -2.68 11.66
C ARG A 99 10.92 -2.46 13.02
N SER A 100 11.10 -1.29 13.63
CA SER A 100 10.40 -0.94 14.88
C SER A 100 8.90 -0.73 14.72
N HIS A 101 8.41 -0.54 13.49
CA HIS A 101 6.99 -0.31 13.20
C HIS A 101 6.50 -1.06 11.95
N GLN A 102 7.35 -1.33 10.96
CA GLN A 102 6.97 -2.20 9.85
C GLN A 102 7.15 -3.66 10.25
N MET A 103 6.19 -4.49 9.85
CA MET A 103 6.08 -5.88 10.30
C MET A 103 7.24 -6.75 9.85
N ASP A 104 7.58 -7.76 10.65
CA ASP A 104 8.52 -8.81 10.24
C ASP A 104 7.95 -9.61 9.05
N PRO A 105 8.67 -9.71 7.91
CA PRO A 105 8.28 -10.53 6.76
C PRO A 105 7.84 -11.98 7.07
N GLY A 106 8.33 -12.58 8.15
CA GLY A 106 8.00 -13.95 8.54
C GLY A 106 6.61 -14.12 9.16
N ASN A 107 5.93 -13.01 9.53
CA ASN A 107 4.73 -13.06 10.36
C ASN A 107 3.44 -12.87 9.55
N SER A 108 2.74 -13.99 9.29
CA SER A 108 1.40 -13.97 8.69
C SER A 108 0.28 -13.76 9.73
N ARG A 109 0.41 -14.34 10.93
CA ARG A 109 -0.60 -14.20 11.99
C ARG A 109 -0.76 -12.76 12.48
N GLU A 110 0.36 -12.06 12.63
CA GLU A 110 0.39 -10.65 13.01
C GLU A 110 -0.38 -9.79 12.00
N ALA A 111 -0.24 -10.05 10.70
CA ALA A 111 -0.97 -9.30 9.66
C ALA A 111 -2.48 -9.41 9.82
N LEU A 112 -2.99 -10.59 10.18
CA LEU A 112 -4.42 -10.79 10.42
C LEU A 112 -4.90 -10.14 11.72
N THR A 113 -4.01 -9.85 12.66
CA THR A 113 -4.30 -9.08 13.87
C THR A 113 -4.35 -7.59 13.53
N GLU A 114 -3.31 -7.05 12.88
CA GLU A 114 -3.26 -5.64 12.45
C GLU A 114 -4.44 -5.27 11.56
N ILE A 115 -4.77 -6.13 10.59
CA ILE A 115 -5.96 -5.93 9.75
C ILE A 115 -7.24 -5.86 10.58
N ALA A 116 -7.40 -6.74 11.58
CA ALA A 116 -8.61 -6.74 12.40
C ALA A 116 -8.72 -5.45 13.23
N ILE A 117 -7.61 -5.01 13.83
CA ILE A 117 -7.53 -3.77 14.61
C ILE A 117 -7.93 -2.58 13.74
N ASP A 118 -7.33 -2.44 12.56
CA ASP A 118 -7.65 -1.34 11.65
C ASP A 118 -9.12 -1.28 11.23
N ILE A 119 -9.73 -2.44 11.00
CA ILE A 119 -11.15 -2.53 10.66
C ILE A 119 -12.00 -2.09 11.85
N GLU A 120 -11.65 -2.51 13.07
CA GLU A 120 -12.33 -2.08 14.31
C GLU A 120 -12.16 -0.58 14.55
N GLU A 121 -11.02 0.00 14.19
CA GLU A 121 -10.72 1.43 14.27
C GLU A 121 -11.41 2.28 13.19
N GLY A 122 -12.07 1.65 12.22
CA GLY A 122 -12.86 2.35 11.19
C GLY A 122 -12.17 2.56 9.86
N ALA A 123 -11.21 1.70 9.48
CA ALA A 123 -10.73 1.66 8.10
C ALA A 123 -11.85 1.20 7.15
N ASP A 124 -11.99 1.87 6.01
CA ASP A 124 -12.94 1.51 4.95
C ASP A 124 -12.36 0.50 3.95
N MET A 125 -11.04 0.48 3.85
CA MET A 125 -10.29 -0.41 2.98
C MET A 125 -8.94 -0.74 3.61
N ILE A 126 -8.39 -1.91 3.29
CA ILE A 126 -7.08 -2.35 3.79
C ILE A 126 -6.13 -2.67 2.63
N ILE A 127 -4.83 -2.43 2.84
CA ILE A 127 -3.76 -2.75 1.88
C ILE A 127 -2.80 -3.76 2.50
N VAL A 128 -2.47 -4.82 1.73
CA VAL A 128 -1.27 -5.64 1.95
C VAL A 128 -0.12 -5.10 1.09
N LYS A 129 1.05 -4.87 1.71
CA LYS A 129 2.23 -4.30 1.04
C LYS A 129 3.53 -4.93 1.57
N PRO A 130 4.42 -5.45 0.69
CA PRO A 130 4.29 -5.63 -0.76
C PRO A 130 3.23 -6.66 -1.19
N ALA A 131 2.99 -6.80 -2.50
CA ALA A 131 1.97 -7.72 -3.03
C ALA A 131 2.53 -9.10 -3.40
N LEU A 132 3.37 -9.19 -4.44
CA LEU A 132 3.83 -10.47 -5.01
C LEU A 132 4.46 -11.44 -3.98
N PRO A 133 5.32 -11.00 -3.04
CA PRO A 133 5.88 -11.91 -2.03
C PRO A 133 4.93 -12.23 -0.85
N TYR A 134 3.72 -11.65 -0.81
CA TYR A 134 2.76 -11.79 0.31
C TYR A 134 1.36 -12.16 -0.18
N LEU A 135 1.25 -12.87 -1.30
CA LEU A 135 -0.03 -13.34 -1.84
C LEU A 135 -0.74 -14.30 -0.89
N ASP A 136 0.00 -15.03 -0.06
CA ASP A 136 -0.51 -15.90 1.00
C ASP A 136 -1.19 -15.11 2.12
N VAL A 137 -0.64 -13.96 2.52
CA VAL A 137 -1.25 -13.04 3.49
C VAL A 137 -2.51 -12.42 2.91
N LEU A 138 -2.45 -11.99 1.64
CA LEU A 138 -3.60 -11.47 0.91
C LEU A 138 -4.74 -12.50 0.83
N ARG A 139 -4.40 -13.77 0.59
CA ARG A 139 -5.37 -14.87 0.56
C ARG A 139 -6.02 -15.09 1.93
N GLN A 140 -5.20 -15.17 2.98
CA GLN A 140 -5.70 -15.33 4.36
C GLN A 140 -6.60 -14.15 4.79
N ALA A 141 -6.23 -12.92 4.42
CA ALA A 141 -7.04 -11.74 4.69
C ALA A 141 -8.39 -11.80 3.96
N ARG A 142 -8.40 -12.18 2.67
CA ARG A 142 -9.64 -12.31 1.90
C ARG A 142 -10.55 -13.44 2.40
N ASP A 143 -10.00 -14.49 2.99
CA ASP A 143 -10.78 -15.58 3.57
C ASP A 143 -11.42 -15.21 4.92
N LYS A 144 -10.86 -14.20 5.62
CA LYS A 144 -11.28 -13.79 6.96
C LYS A 144 -12.13 -12.51 6.98
N PHE A 145 -11.91 -11.59 6.05
CA PHE A 145 -12.51 -10.26 6.07
C PHE A 145 -13.26 -9.96 4.77
N GLU A 146 -14.42 -9.32 4.91
CA GLU A 146 -15.30 -8.95 3.79
C GLU A 146 -15.06 -7.52 3.26
N ILE A 147 -14.21 -6.74 3.94
CA ILE A 147 -13.89 -5.35 3.56
C ILE A 147 -13.14 -5.28 2.22
N PRO A 148 -13.22 -4.16 1.46
CA PRO A 148 -12.35 -3.95 0.31
C PRO A 148 -10.87 -4.13 0.65
N LEU A 149 -10.28 -5.15 0.02
CA LEU A 149 -8.89 -5.54 0.20
C LEU A 149 -8.09 -5.16 -1.04
N LEU A 150 -7.03 -4.39 -0.85
CA LEU A 150 -6.12 -3.96 -1.89
C LEU A 150 -4.73 -4.55 -1.67
N ALA A 151 -3.96 -4.57 -2.75
CA ALA A 151 -2.57 -4.99 -2.70
C ALA A 151 -1.69 -3.98 -3.46
N TYR A 152 -0.50 -3.72 -2.93
CA TYR A 152 0.45 -2.82 -3.58
C TYR A 152 1.57 -3.63 -4.25
N ASN A 153 1.55 -3.70 -5.58
CA ASN A 153 2.67 -4.20 -6.38
C ASN A 153 3.77 -3.14 -6.44
N VAL A 154 4.78 -3.28 -5.57
CA VAL A 154 5.68 -2.19 -5.19
C VAL A 154 6.80 -1.94 -6.20
N SER A 155 7.59 -0.91 -5.93
CA SER A 155 8.62 -0.40 -6.82
C SER A 155 9.69 -1.44 -7.18
N GLY A 156 10.11 -2.28 -6.23
CA GLY A 156 11.06 -3.37 -6.48
C GLY A 156 10.46 -4.46 -7.36
N GLU A 157 9.18 -4.81 -7.17
CA GLU A 157 8.49 -5.78 -8.02
C GLU A 157 8.40 -5.26 -9.47
N TYR A 158 8.06 -3.98 -9.64
CA TYR A 158 8.08 -3.30 -10.95
C TYR A 158 9.48 -3.29 -11.58
N ALA A 159 10.50 -2.88 -10.81
CA ALA A 159 11.87 -2.76 -11.30
C ALA A 159 12.45 -4.11 -11.72
N MET A 160 12.13 -5.20 -11.01
CA MET A 160 12.53 -6.56 -11.39
C MET A 160 12.01 -6.94 -12.77
N VAL A 161 10.74 -6.65 -13.06
CA VAL A 161 10.15 -6.92 -14.38
C VAL A 161 10.85 -6.08 -15.46
N LYS A 162 10.98 -4.77 -15.23
CA LYS A 162 11.62 -3.86 -16.20
C LYS A 162 13.08 -4.21 -16.48
N ALA A 163 13.84 -4.61 -15.45
CA ALA A 163 15.23 -5.00 -15.61
C ALA A 163 15.36 -6.29 -16.43
N ALA A 164 14.58 -7.33 -16.11
CA ALA A 164 14.62 -8.60 -16.81
C ALA A 164 14.09 -8.49 -18.25
N SER A 165 13.03 -7.70 -18.50
CA SER A 165 12.53 -7.45 -19.85
C SER A 165 13.49 -6.61 -20.68
N GLY A 166 14.15 -5.61 -20.07
CA GLY A 166 15.11 -4.74 -20.76
C GLY A 166 16.32 -5.47 -21.33
N VAL A 167 16.68 -6.64 -20.80
CA VAL A 167 17.74 -7.51 -21.33
C VAL A 167 17.20 -8.72 -22.11
N GLY A 168 15.90 -8.77 -22.38
CA GLY A 168 15.26 -9.80 -23.19
C GLY A 168 15.10 -11.17 -22.52
N TRP A 169 15.19 -11.25 -21.18
CA TRP A 169 15.02 -12.54 -20.47
C TRP A 169 13.55 -12.94 -20.35
N ILE A 170 12.64 -11.97 -20.28
CA ILE A 170 11.21 -12.19 -20.16
C ILE A 170 10.41 -11.29 -21.10
N ASP A 171 9.22 -11.75 -21.48
CA ASP A 171 8.20 -10.90 -22.10
C ASP A 171 7.52 -10.04 -21.04
N GLU A 172 7.73 -8.72 -21.12
CA GLU A 172 7.22 -7.77 -20.13
C GLU A 172 5.69 -7.82 -19.99
N ARG A 173 4.98 -7.71 -21.12
CA ARG A 173 3.52 -7.64 -21.13
C ARG A 173 2.93 -8.89 -20.49
N ARG A 174 3.41 -10.06 -20.91
CA ARG A 174 2.91 -11.35 -20.45
C ARG A 174 3.16 -11.51 -18.94
N VAL A 175 4.39 -11.27 -18.49
CA VAL A 175 4.74 -11.45 -17.07
C VAL A 175 4.02 -10.44 -16.18
N THR A 176 3.94 -9.16 -16.58
CA THR A 176 3.19 -8.16 -15.82
C THR A 176 1.72 -8.54 -15.67
N LEU A 177 1.04 -8.93 -16.75
CA LEU A 177 -0.37 -9.33 -16.68
C LEU A 177 -0.57 -10.59 -15.83
N GLU A 178 0.36 -11.54 -15.86
CA GLU A 178 0.32 -12.75 -15.02
C GLU A 178 0.53 -12.44 -13.53
N ILE A 179 1.39 -11.48 -13.19
CA ILE A 179 1.57 -10.97 -11.83
C ILE A 179 0.27 -10.30 -11.34
N LEU A 180 -0.32 -9.40 -12.13
CA LEU A 180 -1.56 -8.71 -11.76
C LEU A 180 -2.72 -9.69 -11.61
N LEU A 181 -2.81 -10.69 -12.50
CA LEU A 181 -3.78 -11.78 -12.38
C LEU A 181 -3.57 -12.59 -11.10
N SER A 182 -2.32 -12.86 -10.73
CA SER A 182 -2.00 -13.60 -9.49
C SER A 182 -2.40 -12.82 -8.24
N ILE A 183 -2.16 -11.51 -8.22
CA ILE A 183 -2.63 -10.61 -7.14
C ILE A 183 -4.16 -10.59 -7.08
N LYS A 184 -4.84 -10.48 -8.23
CA LYS A 184 -6.31 -10.59 -8.30
C LYS A 184 -6.83 -11.93 -7.76
N ARG A 185 -6.25 -13.04 -8.22
CA ARG A 185 -6.60 -14.41 -7.80
C ARG A 185 -6.42 -14.62 -6.29
N ALA A 186 -5.38 -14.03 -5.71
CA ALA A 186 -5.12 -14.10 -4.28
C ALA A 186 -6.18 -13.37 -3.44
N GLY A 187 -6.96 -12.44 -4.01
CA GLY A 187 -8.13 -11.86 -3.33
C GLY A 187 -8.23 -10.34 -3.38
N ALA A 188 -7.32 -9.65 -4.08
CA ALA A 188 -7.36 -8.19 -4.17
C ALA A 188 -8.58 -7.67 -4.96
N GLY A 189 -9.41 -6.87 -4.30
CA GLY A 189 -10.44 -6.03 -4.91
C GLY A 189 -9.86 -4.90 -5.77
N GLY A 190 -8.70 -4.35 -5.39
CA GLY A 190 -7.95 -3.35 -6.16
C GLY A 190 -6.43 -3.58 -6.11
N ILE A 191 -5.71 -3.14 -7.14
CA ILE A 191 -4.25 -3.27 -7.21
C ILE A 191 -3.63 -1.90 -7.45
N ILE A 192 -2.75 -1.48 -6.53
CA ILE A 192 -1.90 -0.30 -6.70
C ILE A 192 -0.62 -0.76 -7.38
N THR A 193 -0.37 -0.30 -8.61
CA THR A 193 0.79 -0.74 -9.41
C THR A 193 1.29 0.37 -10.32
N TYR A 194 2.61 0.43 -10.50
CA TYR A 194 3.27 1.30 -11.47
C TYR A 194 2.97 0.89 -12.92
N HIS A 195 2.58 -0.37 -13.16
CA HIS A 195 2.17 -0.88 -14.48
C HIS A 195 0.74 -0.48 -14.87
N ALA A 196 0.01 0.28 -14.05
CA ALA A 196 -1.42 0.51 -14.24
C ALA A 196 -1.77 1.07 -15.64
N LYS A 197 -1.00 2.05 -16.12
CA LYS A 197 -1.21 2.65 -17.45
C LYS A 197 -0.92 1.68 -18.60
N GLU A 198 0.11 0.84 -18.45
CA GLU A 198 0.52 -0.15 -19.46
C GLU A 198 -0.49 -1.29 -19.53
N ALA A 199 -0.84 -1.88 -18.37
CA ALA A 199 -1.83 -2.94 -18.27
C ALA A 199 -3.21 -2.49 -18.81
N ALA A 200 -3.64 -1.27 -18.51
CA ALA A 200 -4.89 -0.73 -19.03
C ALA A 200 -4.92 -0.60 -20.57
N ARG A 201 -3.76 -0.35 -21.20
CA ARG A 201 -3.63 -0.34 -22.67
C ARG A 201 -3.70 -1.77 -23.21
N TRP A 202 -2.88 -2.68 -22.67
CA TRP A 202 -2.82 -4.07 -23.14
C TRP A 202 -4.17 -4.80 -23.05
N LEU A 203 -4.91 -4.61 -21.95
CA LEU A 203 -6.23 -5.21 -21.74
C LEU A 203 -7.28 -4.66 -22.72
N ARG A 204 -7.16 -3.40 -23.15
CA ARG A 204 -8.03 -2.80 -24.16
C ARG A 204 -7.74 -3.32 -25.56
N ASP A 205 -6.47 -3.52 -25.87
CA ASP A 205 -6.04 -4.05 -27.17
C ASP A 205 -6.53 -5.51 -27.34
N GLU A 206 -6.45 -6.31 -26.27
CA GLU A 206 -7.00 -7.67 -26.24
C GLU A 206 -8.52 -7.71 -26.43
N SER A 207 -9.28 -6.86 -25.72
CA SER A 207 -10.73 -6.83 -25.87
C SER A 207 -11.16 -6.42 -27.29
N THR A 208 -10.42 -5.49 -27.90
CA THR A 208 -10.66 -5.06 -29.29
C THR A 208 -10.40 -6.21 -30.27
N HIS A 209 -9.36 -7.01 -30.05
CA HIS A 209 -9.01 -8.14 -30.93
C HIS A 209 -10.02 -9.29 -30.83
N VAL A 210 -10.47 -9.62 -29.62
CA VAL A 210 -11.51 -10.65 -29.40
C VAL A 210 -12.85 -10.23 -30.02
N HIS A 211 -13.24 -8.97 -29.89
CA HIS A 211 -14.48 -8.47 -30.53
C HIS A 211 -14.41 -8.43 -32.06
N GLN A 212 -13.23 -8.20 -32.65
CA GLN A 212 -13.06 -8.27 -34.11
C GLN A 212 -13.10 -9.70 -34.66
N LEU A 213 -12.63 -10.68 -33.88
CA LEU A 213 -12.71 -12.10 -34.25
C LEU A 213 -14.12 -12.67 -34.05
N ALA A 214 -14.87 -12.20 -33.05
CA ALA A 214 -16.26 -12.62 -32.80
C ALA A 214 -17.28 -12.06 -33.81
N ASN A 215 -16.92 -11.00 -34.54
CA ASN A 215 -17.76 -10.34 -35.55
C ASN A 215 -17.37 -10.72 -37.01
N ARG A 216 -16.57 -11.77 -37.19
CA ARG A 216 -16.25 -12.39 -38.50
C ARG A 216 -16.85 -13.79 -38.56
#